data_AF-A0A3P1WMW4-F1
#
_entry.id   AF-A0A3P1WMW4-F1
#
_cell.length_a   1.000
_cell.length_b   1.000
_cell.length_c   1.000
_cell.angle_alpha   90.00
_cell.angle_beta   90.00
_cell.angle_gamma   90.00
#
_symmetry.space_group_name_H-M   'P 1'
#
loop_
_entity.id
_entity.type
_entity.pdbx_description
1 polymer ?
#
loop_
_entity_poly.entity_id
_entity_poly.type
_entity_poly.pdbx_seq_one_letter_code
_entity_poly.pdbx_strand_id
1 'polypeptide(L)'
;MANWQSIDELQDIASDLPRFIHALDELSRRLGLNITPLTADHISLRCHQNATAERWRRGFEQCGELLSENMINGRPICLFKLHEPVQVAHWQFS
;
A
#
# COMPACT_ATOMS: atom_id res chain seq x y z
N MET A 1 17.61 -3.03 6.95
CA MET A 1 16.50 -2.84 6.01
C MET A 1 15.92 -1.46 6.29
N ALA A 2 15.57 -0.69 5.27
CA ALA A 2 14.97 0.63 5.48
C ALA A 2 13.49 0.45 5.86
N ASN A 3 13.06 1.09 6.94
CA ASN A 3 11.63 1.26 7.23
C ASN A 3 11.04 2.02 6.03
N TRP A 4 10.00 1.46 5.40
CA TRP A 4 9.41 2.05 4.20
C TRP A 4 8.92 3.49 4.41
N GLN A 5 8.61 3.87 5.65
CA GLN A 5 8.19 5.23 6.02
C GLN A 5 9.31 6.27 5.96
N SER A 6 10.58 5.85 5.95
CA SER A 6 11.74 6.75 5.82
C SER A 6 12.30 6.83 4.40
N ILE A 7 11.60 6.25 3.42
CA ILE A 7 12.03 6.25 2.01
C ILE A 7 11.41 7.47 1.32
N ASP A 8 12.25 8.35 0.79
CA ASP A 8 11.83 9.61 0.14
C ASP A 8 10.80 9.36 -0.97
N GLU A 9 10.99 8.30 -1.76
CA GLU A 9 10.05 7.92 -2.82
C GLU A 9 8.66 7.51 -2.32
N LEU A 10 8.49 7.16 -1.05
CA LEU A 10 7.23 6.68 -0.45
C LEU A 10 6.63 7.67 0.56
N GLN A 11 7.24 8.85 0.74
CA GLN A 11 6.85 9.80 1.77
C GLN A 11 5.38 10.24 1.69
N ASP A 12 4.83 10.37 0.48
CA ASP A 12 3.43 10.71 0.27
C ASP A 12 2.49 9.59 0.74
N ILE A 13 2.83 8.33 0.48
CA ILE A 13 2.08 7.17 0.98
C ILE A 13 2.13 7.12 2.50
N ALA A 14 3.32 7.30 3.09
CA ALA A 14 3.50 7.29 4.54
C ALA A 14 2.68 8.39 5.22
N SER A 15 2.66 9.59 4.62
CA SER A 15 1.91 10.74 5.14
C SER A 15 0.39 10.59 4.98
N ASP A 16 -0.05 9.88 3.93
CA ASP A 16 -1.48 9.69 3.63
C ASP A 16 -2.11 8.50 4.38
N LEU A 17 -1.30 7.51 4.78
CA LEU A 17 -1.78 6.28 5.41
C LEU A 17 -2.68 6.52 6.65
N PRO A 18 -2.37 7.44 7.59
CA PRO A 18 -3.25 7.71 8.71
C PRO A 18 -4.63 8.22 8.28
N ARG A 19 -4.70 9.05 7.23
CA ARG A 19 -5.96 9.55 6.67
C ARG A 19 -6.76 8.41 6.05
N PHE A 20 -6.10 7.49 5.33
CA PHE A 20 -6.74 6.31 4.78
C PHE A 20 -7.35 5.40 5.86
N ILE A 21 -6.59 5.11 6.92
CA ILE A 21 -7.06 4.28 8.06
C ILE A 21 -8.30 4.90 8.70
N HIS A 22 -8.29 6.22 8.93
CA HIS A 22 -9.45 6.93 9.48
C HIS A 22 -10.68 6.84 8.56
N ALA A 23 -10.50 7.05 7.25
CA ALA A 23 -11.61 6.96 6.29
C ALA A 23 -12.19 5.55 6.19
N LEU A 24 -11.35 4.52 6.29
CA LEU A 24 -11.77 3.11 6.32
C LEU A 24 -12.60 2.80 7.58
N ASP A 25 -12.15 3.25 8.75
CA ASP A 25 -12.88 3.07 10.01
C ASP A 25 -14.25 3.76 9.97
N GLU A 26 -14.28 5.02 9.54
CA GLU A 26 -15.52 5.79 9.43
C GLU A 26 -16.52 5.12 8.47
N LEU A 27 -16.04 4.64 7.33
CA LEU A 27 -16.88 3.93 6.36
C LEU A 27 -17.43 2.63 6.94
N SER A 28 -16.58 1.83 7.59
CA SER A 28 -16.96 0.56 8.23
C SER A 28 -18.05 0.79 9.27
N ARG A 29 -17.88 1.80 10.12
CA ARG A 29 -18.85 2.20 11.14
C ARG A 29 -20.17 2.67 10.52
N ARG A 30 -20.12 3.50 9.46
CA ARG A 30 -21.31 4.00 8.77
C ARG A 30 -22.13 2.88 8.14
N LEU A 31 -21.47 1.83 7.66
CA LEU A 31 -22.11 0.65 7.07
C LEU A 31 -22.52 -0.40 8.12
N GLY A 32 -22.15 -0.23 9.38
CA GLY A 32 -22.40 -1.23 10.43
C GLY A 32 -21.60 -2.52 10.25
N LEU A 33 -20.44 -2.46 9.58
CA LEU A 33 -19.60 -3.61 9.29
C LEU A 33 -18.59 -3.84 10.42
N ASN A 34 -18.55 -5.06 10.95
CA ASN A 34 -17.46 -5.49 11.81
C ASN A 34 -16.32 -6.04 10.95
N ILE A 35 -15.23 -5.28 10.85
CA ILE A 35 -14.05 -5.68 10.05
C ILE A 35 -13.06 -6.56 10.83
N THR A 36 -13.17 -6.64 12.16
CA THR A 36 -12.28 -7.41 13.03
C THR A 36 -12.11 -8.88 12.61
N PRO A 37 -13.17 -9.65 12.27
CA PRO A 37 -13.03 -11.04 11.87
C PRO A 37 -12.59 -11.21 10.41
N LEU A 38 -12.52 -10.13 9.63
CA LEU A 38 -12.18 -10.20 8.21
C LEU A 38 -10.67 -10.28 8.04
N THR A 39 -10.25 -11.07 7.05
CA THR A 39 -8.86 -11.16 6.60
C THR A 39 -8.67 -10.31 5.36
N ALA A 40 -7.60 -9.50 5.33
CA ALA A 40 -7.15 -8.84 4.12
C ALA A 40 -5.78 -9.42 3.73
N ASP A 41 -5.67 -9.88 2.49
CA ASP A 41 -4.47 -10.53 1.94
C ASP A 41 -3.52 -9.52 1.26
N HIS A 42 -4.06 -8.40 0.76
CA HIS A 42 -3.27 -7.35 0.11
C HIS A 42 -3.87 -5.96 0.28
N ILE A 43 -3.03 -4.94 0.09
CA ILE A 43 -3.42 -3.53 -0.04
C ILE A 43 -2.95 -3.00 -1.39
N SER A 44 -3.78 -2.19 -2.05
CA SER A 44 -3.49 -1.66 -3.39
C SER A 44 -3.35 -0.15 -3.37
N LEU A 45 -2.32 0.34 -4.04
CA LEU A 45 -2.13 1.76 -4.31
C LEU A 45 -2.53 2.07 -5.76
N ARG A 46 -3.18 3.21 -5.96
CA ARG A 46 -3.60 3.68 -7.27
C ARG A 46 -3.20 5.13 -7.46
N CYS A 47 -2.59 5.42 -8.60
CA CYS A 47 -2.26 6.76 -9.05
C CYS A 47 -2.63 6.92 -10.54
N HIS A 48 -2.65 8.17 -11.00
CA HIS A 48 -2.98 8.51 -12.38
C HIS A 48 -1.75 8.88 -13.22
N GLN A 49 -0.66 9.30 -12.58
CA GLN A 49 0.55 9.77 -13.25
C GLN A 49 1.61 8.66 -13.25
N ASN A 50 2.17 8.35 -14.42
CA ASN A 50 3.23 7.34 -14.54
C ASN A 50 4.46 7.70 -13.69
N ALA A 51 4.82 8.99 -13.60
CA ALA A 51 5.92 9.45 -12.75
C ALA A 51 5.73 9.10 -11.27
N THR A 52 4.48 9.14 -10.76
CA THR A 52 4.15 8.70 -9.40
C THR A 52 4.34 7.19 -9.26
N ALA A 53 3.84 6.41 -10.22
CA ALA A 53 3.99 4.95 -10.21
C ALA A 53 5.47 4.52 -10.26
N GLU A 54 6.28 5.14 -11.11
CA GLU A 54 7.71 4.88 -11.25
C GLU A 54 8.50 5.27 -10.00
N ARG A 55 8.13 6.39 -9.36
CA ARG A 55 8.71 6.78 -8.06
C ARG A 55 8.37 5.75 -6.99
N TRP A 56 7.10 5.38 -6.84
CA TRP A 56 6.69 4.37 -5.86
C TRP A 56 7.37 3.02 -6.09
N ARG A 57 7.47 2.58 -7.34
CA ARG A 57 8.21 1.36 -7.70
C ARG A 57 9.65 1.40 -7.16
N ARG A 58 10.39 2.47 -7.43
CA ARG A 58 11.77 2.65 -6.93
C ARG A 58 11.85 2.66 -5.40
N GLY A 59 10.83 3.19 -4.72
CA GLY A 59 10.73 3.12 -3.27
C GLY A 59 10.49 1.70 -2.77
N PHE A 60 9.54 0.97 -3.36
CA PHE A 60 9.22 -0.39 -2.95
C PHE A 60 10.33 -1.40 -3.26
N GLU A 61 11.10 -1.21 -4.33
CA GLU A 61 12.30 -2.02 -4.62
C GLU A 61 13.38 -1.90 -3.52
N GLN A 62 13.35 -0.86 -2.68
CA GLN A 62 14.30 -0.69 -1.56
C GLN A 62 13.83 -1.40 -0.28
N CYS A 63 12.52 -1.63 -0.11
CA CYS A 63 11.93 -2.19 1.11
C CYS A 63 11.11 -3.47 0.89
N GLY A 64 11.16 -4.07 -0.29
CA GLY A 64 10.45 -5.31 -0.60
C GLY A 64 10.98 -6.03 -1.83
N GLU A 65 10.38 -7.19 -2.10
CA GLU A 65 10.65 -8.07 -3.22
C GLU A 65 9.54 -7.91 -4.27
N LEU A 66 9.92 -7.66 -5.53
CA LEU A 66 8.98 -7.68 -6.65
C LEU A 66 8.55 -9.13 -6.92
N LEU A 67 7.31 -9.47 -6.63
CA LEU A 67 6.75 -10.80 -6.88
C LEU A 67 6.29 -10.96 -8.32
N SER A 68 5.69 -9.92 -8.91
CA SER A 68 5.28 -9.92 -10.30
C SER A 68 5.21 -8.51 -10.88
N GLU A 69 5.47 -8.41 -12.18
CA GLU A 69 5.19 -7.21 -12.97
C GLU A 69 4.40 -7.64 -14.22
N ASN A 70 3.18 -7.15 -14.33
CA ASN A 70 2.28 -7.47 -15.44
C ASN A 70 1.91 -6.22 -16.23
N MET A 71 1.84 -6.35 -17.55
CA MET A 71 1.40 -5.27 -18.43
C MET A 71 -0.11 -5.39 -18.69
N ILE A 72 -0.91 -4.46 -18.16
CA ILE A 72 -2.36 -4.42 -18.38
C ILE A 72 -2.74 -3.15 -19.13
N ASN A 73 -3.25 -3.31 -20.35
CA ASN A 73 -3.61 -2.19 -21.24
C ASN A 73 -2.47 -1.16 -21.39
N GLY A 74 -1.24 -1.65 -21.55
CA GLY A 74 -0.05 -0.81 -21.71
C GLY A 74 0.43 -0.12 -20.42
N ARG A 75 -0.08 -0.52 -19.24
CA ARG A 75 0.38 -0.01 -17.94
C ARG A 75 1.01 -1.12 -17.11
N PRO A 76 2.21 -0.92 -16.55
CA PRO A 76 2.79 -1.88 -15.63
C PRO A 76 2.01 -1.89 -14.31
N ILE A 77 1.75 -3.09 -13.79
CA ILE A 77 1.23 -3.32 -12.45
C ILE A 77 2.24 -4.19 -11.72
N CYS A 78 2.79 -3.66 -10.63
CA CYS A 78 3.78 -4.35 -9.80
C CYS A 78 3.10 -4.87 -8.53
N LEU A 79 3.38 -6.12 -8.19
CA LEU A 79 3.05 -6.72 -6.90
C LEU A 79 4.33 -6.86 -6.08
N PHE A 80 4.36 -6.28 -4.90
CA PHE A 80 5.49 -6.36 -3.98
C PHE A 80 5.14 -7.12 -2.72
N LYS A 81 6.14 -7.83 -2.18
CA LYS A 81 6.17 -8.32 -0.81
C LYS A 81 7.16 -7.46 -0.01
N LEU A 82 6.68 -6.67 0.93
CA LEU A 82 7.46 -5.87 1.85
C LEU A 82 8.24 -6.75 2.83
N HIS A 83 9.46 -6.31 3.13
CA HIS A 83 10.30 -6.94 4.16
C HIS A 83 9.77 -6.64 5.57
N GLU A 84 9.24 -5.45 5.78
CA GLU A 84 8.58 -5.03 7.02
C GLU A 84 7.10 -4.79 6.76
N PRO A 85 6.19 -5.42 7.52
CA PRO A 85 4.76 -5.29 7.27
C PRO A 85 4.25 -3.86 7.48
N VAL A 86 3.33 -3.40 6.62
CA VAL A 86 2.55 -2.19 6.87
C VAL A 86 1.32 -2.52 7.71
N GLN A 87 1.10 -1.74 8.77
CA GLN A 87 -0.06 -1.88 9.66
C GLN A 87 -1.21 -1.00 9.16
N VAL A 88 -2.40 -1.59 9.03
CA VAL A 88 -3.64 -0.89 8.67
C VAL A 88 -4.77 -1.45 9.50
N ALA A 89 -5.29 -0.65 10.44
CA ALA A 89 -6.19 -1.13 11.49
C ALA A 89 -5.56 -2.35 12.22
N HIS A 90 -6.21 -3.52 12.20
CA HIS A 90 -5.69 -4.77 12.77
C HIS A 90 -4.94 -5.65 11.74
N TRP A 91 -4.91 -5.27 10.46
CA TRP A 91 -4.23 -6.02 9.41
C TRP A 91 -2.75 -5.66 9.30
N GLN A 92 -1.97 -6.65 8.90
CA GLN A 92 -0.54 -6.52 8.60
C GLN A 92 -0.30 -7.02 7.19
N PHE A 93 0.14 -6.15 6.30
CA PHE A 93 0.48 -6.54 4.93
C PHE A 93 1.98 -6.66 4.78
N SER A 94 2.45 -7.88 4.49
CA SER A 94 3.84 -8.19 4.13
C SER A 94 3.92 -8.55 2.66
#